data_AF-A0A0F9KFC7-F1
#
_entry.id   AF-A0A0F9KFC7-F1
#
_cell.length_a   1.000
_cell.length_b   1.000
_cell.length_c   1.000
_cell.angle_alpha   90.00
_cell.angle_beta   90.00
_cell.angle_gamma   90.00
#
_symmetry.space_group_name_H-M   'P 1'
#
loop_
_entity.id
_entity.type
_entity.pdbx_description
1 polymer ?
#
loop_
_entity_poly.entity_id
_entity_poly.type
_entity_poly.pdbx_seq_one_letter_code
_entity_poly.pdbx_strand_id
1 'polypeptide(L)'
;MAHPYHHALSSVKKWGGTVEDTLAVHAWFDASKSITADFRHRALRHHAEGIFMAETIFGPTITLSTGRVILTLAGDGAIALDVEALEVTLRDVTRPYIAPSGKAPQHPAD
;
A
#
# COMPACT_ATOMS: atom_id res chain seq x y z
N MET A 1 -10.49 -15.50 11.53
CA MET A 1 -9.68 -14.31 11.16
C MET A 1 -10.22 -13.11 11.94
N ALA A 2 -9.37 -12.22 12.46
CA ALA A 2 -9.83 -11.06 13.22
C ALA A 2 -10.64 -10.10 12.33
N HIS A 3 -11.55 -9.34 12.92
CA HIS A 3 -12.33 -8.29 12.25
C HIS A 3 -11.44 -7.08 11.93
N PRO A 4 -11.68 -6.31 10.84
CA PRO A 4 -10.92 -5.09 10.49
C PRO A 4 -10.69 -4.13 11.65
N TYR A 5 -11.71 -3.98 12.51
CA TYR A 5 -11.64 -3.18 13.73
C TYR A 5 -10.46 -3.55 14.64
N HIS A 6 -10.17 -4.84 14.83
CA HIS A 6 -9.05 -5.28 15.66
C HIS A 6 -7.69 -5.05 14.99
N HIS A 7 -7.63 -5.08 13.65
CA HIS A 7 -6.45 -4.70 12.88
C HIS A 7 -6.17 -3.19 12.99
N ALA A 8 -7.22 -2.37 12.94
CA ALA A 8 -7.13 -0.93 13.19
C ALA A 8 -6.67 -0.62 14.63
N LEU A 9 -7.23 -1.30 15.65
CA LEU A 9 -6.75 -1.17 17.04
C LEU A 9 -5.26 -1.55 17.19
N SER A 10 -4.81 -2.58 16.48
CA SER A 10 -3.40 -2.97 16.46
C SER A 10 -2.52 -1.90 15.81
N SER A 11 -3.04 -1.23 14.78
CA SER A 11 -2.38 -0.10 14.12
C SER A 11 -2.29 1.11 15.06
N VAL A 12 -3.37 1.44 15.76
CA VAL A 12 -3.38 2.50 16.80
C VAL A 12 -2.35 2.20 17.88
N LYS A 13 -2.31 0.97 18.39
CA LYS A 13 -1.32 0.57 19.41
C LYS A 13 0.12 0.71 18.91
N LYS A 14 0.38 0.42 17.63
CA LYS A 14 1.72 0.44 17.05
C LYS A 14 2.17 1.84 16.64
N TRP A 15 1.25 2.64 16.09
CA TRP A 15 1.58 3.87 15.37
C TRP A 15 0.92 5.13 15.93
N GLY A 16 -0.04 5.03 16.85
CA GLY A 16 -0.86 6.14 17.33
C GLY A 16 -2.08 6.41 16.42
N GLY A 17 -2.70 7.58 16.57
CA GLY A 17 -3.91 7.95 15.82
C GLY A 17 -5.19 7.35 16.38
N THR A 18 -6.23 7.29 15.55
CA THR A 18 -7.52 6.68 15.88
C THR A 18 -7.83 5.49 14.96
N VAL A 19 -8.87 4.73 15.30
CA VAL A 19 -9.30 3.60 14.48
C VAL A 19 -9.72 4.05 13.09
N GLU A 20 -10.38 5.21 13.01
CA GLU A 20 -10.92 5.81 11.79
C GLU A 20 -9.81 6.08 10.76
N ASP A 21 -8.60 6.42 11.22
CA ASP A 21 -7.45 6.68 10.36
C ASP A 21 -7.07 5.47 9.47
N THR A 22 -7.32 4.23 9.94
CA THR A 22 -6.87 3.01 9.25
C THR A 22 -7.98 1.98 9.00
N LEU A 23 -9.19 2.21 9.49
CA LEU A 23 -10.27 1.23 9.38
C LEU A 23 -10.64 0.93 7.93
N ALA A 24 -10.67 1.95 7.07
CA ALA A 24 -11.06 1.79 5.67
C ALA A 24 -10.11 0.87 4.89
N VAL A 25 -8.79 1.03 5.09
CA VAL A 25 -7.78 0.18 4.43
C VAL A 25 -7.86 -1.26 4.94
N HIS A 26 -7.99 -1.47 6.26
CA HIS A 26 -8.14 -2.80 6.84
C HIS A 26 -9.42 -3.49 6.35
N ALA A 27 -10.54 -2.75 6.29
CA ALA A 27 -11.80 -3.27 5.78
C ALA A 27 -11.69 -3.69 4.30
N TRP A 28 -10.93 -2.94 3.49
CA TRP A 28 -10.72 -3.28 2.09
C TRP A 28 -9.87 -4.54 1.90
N PHE A 29 -8.77 -4.69 2.65
CA PHE A 29 -7.97 -5.93 2.60
C PHE A 29 -8.79 -7.16 3.06
N ASP A 30 -9.61 -6.97 4.08
CA ASP A 30 -10.44 -8.03 4.66
C ASP A 30 -11.72 -8.33 3.88
N ALA A 31 -12.17 -7.46 2.99
CA ALA A 31 -13.38 -7.71 2.20
C ALA A 31 -13.27 -8.98 1.33
N SER A 32 -12.05 -9.43 1.00
CA SER A 32 -11.81 -10.72 0.34
C SER A 32 -12.23 -11.94 1.18
N LYS A 33 -12.46 -11.76 2.50
CA LYS A 33 -13.04 -12.79 3.38
C LYS A 33 -14.45 -13.21 2.98
N SER A 34 -15.16 -12.37 2.21
CA SER A 34 -16.45 -12.74 1.61
C SER A 34 -16.35 -13.93 0.64
N ILE A 35 -15.16 -14.20 0.08
CA ILE A 35 -14.89 -15.34 -0.80
C ILE A 35 -14.34 -16.52 0.00
N THR A 36 -13.34 -16.27 0.86
CA THR A 36 -12.74 -17.29 1.73
C THR A 36 -12.39 -16.70 3.09
N ALA A 37 -13.01 -17.20 4.17
CA ALA A 37 -12.87 -16.59 5.50
C ALA A 37 -11.66 -17.10 6.32
N ASP A 38 -10.73 -17.81 5.68
CA ASP A 38 -9.49 -18.29 6.29
C ASP A 38 -8.26 -17.51 5.79
N PHE A 39 -7.05 -17.96 6.17
CA PHE A 39 -5.81 -17.26 5.86
C PHE A 39 -5.52 -17.12 4.36
N ARG A 40 -6.14 -17.94 3.50
CA ARG A 40 -5.94 -17.93 2.04
C ARG A 40 -6.49 -16.66 1.38
N HIS A 41 -7.39 -15.93 2.03
CA HIS A 41 -7.91 -14.66 1.51
C HIS A 41 -6.81 -13.62 1.25
N ARG A 42 -5.66 -13.76 1.93
CA ARG A 42 -4.50 -12.90 1.74
C ARG A 42 -3.96 -12.98 0.31
N ALA A 43 -4.07 -14.14 -0.34
CA ALA A 43 -3.65 -14.31 -1.73
C ALA A 43 -4.43 -13.44 -2.73
N LEU A 44 -5.59 -12.89 -2.35
CA LEU A 44 -6.45 -12.09 -3.23
C LEU A 44 -6.13 -10.60 -3.23
N ARG A 45 -5.59 -10.07 -2.13
CA ARG A 45 -5.35 -8.61 -1.98
C ARG A 45 -4.05 -8.24 -1.28
N HIS A 46 -3.40 -9.16 -0.57
CA HIS A 46 -2.15 -8.92 0.18
C HIS A 46 -0.91 -9.39 -0.62
N HIS A 47 -1.01 -9.39 -1.94
CA HIS A 47 0.14 -9.61 -2.84
C HIS A 47 0.50 -8.28 -3.50
N ALA A 48 1.65 -8.22 -4.17
CA ALA A 48 2.20 -6.97 -4.71
C ALA A 48 1.19 -6.13 -5.51
N GLU A 49 0.50 -6.73 -6.50
CA GLU A 49 -0.53 -6.02 -7.28
C GLU A 49 -1.72 -5.55 -6.42
N GLY A 50 -2.14 -6.33 -5.42
CA GLY A 50 -3.17 -5.89 -4.47
C GLY A 50 -2.74 -4.66 -3.64
N ILE A 51 -1.45 -4.55 -3.30
CA ILE A 51 -0.88 -3.36 -2.66
C ILE A 51 -0.94 -2.15 -3.60
N PHE A 52 -0.50 -2.27 -4.85
CA PHE A 52 -0.62 -1.19 -5.84
C PHE A 52 -2.07 -0.76 -6.10
N MET A 53 -3.00 -1.72 -6.06
CA MET A 53 -4.43 -1.41 -6.13
C MET A 53 -4.90 -0.62 -4.90
N ALA A 54 -4.46 -0.97 -3.69
CA ALA A 54 -4.74 -0.21 -2.49
C ALA A 54 -4.19 1.22 -2.57
N GLU A 55 -2.97 1.40 -3.08
CA GLU A 55 -2.37 2.73 -3.29
C GLU A 55 -3.19 3.59 -4.27
N THR A 56 -3.77 2.98 -5.31
CA THR A 56 -4.64 3.68 -6.25
C THR A 56 -5.93 4.18 -5.58
N ILE A 57 -6.42 3.48 -4.55
CA ILE A 57 -7.68 3.79 -3.87
C ILE A 57 -7.47 4.75 -2.68
N PHE A 58 -6.43 4.51 -1.88
CA PHE A 58 -6.20 5.21 -0.61
C PHE A 58 -5.02 6.20 -0.67
N GLY A 59 -4.26 6.19 -1.76
CA GLY A 59 -2.97 6.87 -1.85
C GLY A 59 -1.82 6.00 -1.33
N PRO A 60 -0.57 6.37 -1.66
CA PRO A 60 0.62 5.65 -1.21
C PRO A 60 0.92 5.84 0.29
N THR A 61 0.26 6.80 0.94
CA THR A 61 0.47 7.15 2.34
C THR A 61 -0.84 7.35 3.07
N ILE A 62 -0.86 7.01 4.35
CA ILE A 62 -1.96 7.34 5.27
C ILE A 62 -1.45 8.37 6.27
N THR A 63 -2.11 9.52 6.32
CA THR A 63 -1.87 10.52 7.37
C THR A 63 -2.78 10.23 8.55
N LEU A 64 -2.19 9.93 9.70
CA LEU A 64 -2.91 9.73 10.95
C LEU A 64 -3.38 11.08 11.49
N SER A 65 -4.45 11.06 12.29
CA SER A 65 -4.98 12.22 13.02
C SER A 65 -3.96 12.90 13.94
N THR A 66 -2.88 12.22 14.31
CA THR A 66 -1.75 12.78 15.06
C THR A 66 -0.78 13.60 14.20
N GLY A 67 -0.96 13.66 12.88
CA GLY A 67 -0.04 14.28 11.93
C GLY A 67 1.08 13.36 11.42
N ARG A 68 1.19 12.14 11.96
CA ARG A 68 2.17 11.13 11.53
C ARG A 68 1.77 10.53 10.18
N VAL A 69 2.75 10.34 9.29
CA VAL A 69 2.53 9.74 7.95
C VAL A 69 3.04 8.31 7.93
N ILE A 70 2.21 7.39 7.47
CA ILE A 70 2.57 5.97 7.27
C ILE A 70 2.71 5.72 5.77
N LEU A 71 3.92 5.36 5.33
CA LEU A 71 4.20 4.93 3.95
C LEU A 71 4.17 3.40 3.88
N THR A 72 3.34 2.86 2.99
CA THR A 72 3.32 1.42 2.72
C THR A 72 4.29 1.10 1.60
N LEU A 73 5.14 0.09 1.79
CA LEU A 73 6.07 -0.39 0.78
C LEU A 73 5.51 -1.62 0.07
N ALA A 74 5.92 -1.83 -1.17
CA ALA A 74 5.67 -3.09 -1.87
C ALA A 74 6.20 -4.28 -1.05
N GLY A 75 5.33 -5.26 -0.76
CA GLY A 75 5.66 -6.44 0.06
C GLY A 75 5.26 -6.34 1.54
N ASP A 76 4.22 -5.56 1.87
CA ASP A 76 3.60 -5.43 3.20
C ASP A 76 4.46 -4.77 4.30
N GLY A 77 5.59 -4.16 3.92
CA GLY A 77 6.39 -3.32 4.81
C GLY A 77 5.75 -1.94 5.04
N ALA A 78 5.97 -1.31 6.19
CA ALA A 78 5.49 0.04 6.46
C ALA A 78 6.55 0.89 7.19
N ILE A 79 6.68 2.15 6.80
CA ILE A 79 7.54 3.16 7.42
C ILE A 79 6.65 4.23 8.08
N ALA A 80 6.88 4.49 9.37
CA ALA A 80 6.23 5.60 10.06
C ALA A 80 7.16 6.83 10.08
N LEU A 81 6.62 7.98 9.69
CA LEU A 81 7.35 9.25 9.56
C LEU A 81 6.70 10.29 10.48
N ASP A 82 7.47 10.80 11.43
CA ASP A 82 7.15 12.05 12.14
C ASP A 82 7.76 13.21 11.34
N VAL A 83 6.92 14.06 10.75
CA VAL A 83 7.36 15.07 9.78
C VAL A 83 6.96 16.47 10.26
N GLU A 84 7.94 17.33 10.53
CA GLU A 84 7.69 18.75 10.86
C GLU A 84 7.50 19.63 9.61
N ALA A 85 8.00 19.21 8.45
CA ALA A 85 7.78 19.85 7.14
C ALA A 85 7.89 18.83 6.00
N LEU A 86 6.87 18.75 5.14
CA LEU A 86 6.79 17.75 4.07
C LEU A 86 7.63 18.21 2.85
N GLU A 87 8.92 17.87 2.79
CA GLU A 87 9.68 17.93 1.53
C GLU A 87 9.70 16.53 0.88
N VAL A 88 8.82 16.33 -0.10
CA VAL A 88 8.79 15.09 -0.89
C VAL A 88 9.58 15.31 -2.16
N THR A 89 10.74 14.64 -2.27
CA THR A 89 11.53 14.59 -3.51
C THR A 89 11.27 13.27 -4.23
N LEU A 90 10.54 13.34 -5.34
CA LEU A 90 10.34 12.19 -6.24
C LEU A 90 11.54 12.07 -7.19
N ARG A 91 12.21 10.91 -7.17
CA ARG A 91 13.29 10.58 -8.11
C ARG A 91 12.94 9.31 -8.85
N ASP A 92 13.00 9.36 -10.18
CA ASP A 92 12.89 8.16 -11.01
C ASP A 92 14.11 7.26 -10.76
N VAL A 93 13.85 6.11 -10.13
CA VAL A 93 14.84 5.06 -9.84
C VAL A 93 14.70 3.88 -10.81
N THR A 94 13.78 3.94 -11.77
CA THR A 94 13.74 2.94 -12.83
C THR A 94 14.97 3.14 -13.69
N ARG A 95 16.00 2.30 -13.50
CA ARG A 95 16.98 2.11 -14.57
C ARG A 95 16.17 1.60 -15.77
N PRO A 96 16.32 2.19 -16.97
CA PRO A 96 15.75 1.62 -18.17
C PRO A 96 16.16 0.15 -18.22
N TYR A 97 15.19 -0.75 -18.07
CA TYR A 97 15.48 -2.17 -18.11
C TYR A 97 15.95 -2.47 -19.52
N ILE A 98 17.19 -2.96 -19.66
CA ILE A 98 17.68 -3.44 -20.94
C ILE A 98 16.79 -4.62 -21.31
N ALA A 99 15.98 -4.46 -22.36
CA ALA A 99 15.16 -5.55 -22.86
C ALA A 99 16.07 -6.76 -23.16
N PRO A 100 15.82 -7.95 -22.58
CA PRO A 100 16.63 -9.14 -22.80
C PRO A 100 16.76 -9.51 -24.28
N SER A 101 15.79 -9.09 -25.09
CA SER A 101 15.76 -9.30 -26.53
C SER A 101 16.77 -8.44 -27.30
N GLY A 102 17.22 -7.31 -26.74
CA GLY A 102 18.06 -6.32 -27.44
C GLY A 102 17.39 -5.66 -28.66
N LYS A 103 16.09 -5.85 -28.87
CA LYS A 103 15.37 -5.35 -30.04
C LYS A 103 14.73 -3.99 -29.75
N ALA A 104 14.98 -3.02 -30.62
CA ALA A 104 14.23 -1.78 -30.65
C ALA A 104 12.86 -1.99 -31.34
N PRO A 105 11.78 -1.35 -30.87
CA PRO A 105 10.53 -1.31 -31.61
C PRO A 105 10.73 -0.59 -32.94
N GLN A 106 10.18 -1.16 -34.02
CA GLN A 106 10.17 -0.53 -35.34
C GLN A 106 8.83 0.18 -35.53
N HIS A 107 8.88 1.48 -35.81
CA HIS A 107 7.73 2.24 -36.25
C HIS A 107 7.84 2.49 -37.76
N PRO A 108 6.73 2.45 -38.52
CA PRO A 108 6.74 2.88 -39.92
C PRO A 108 7.23 4.33 -40.00
N ALA A 109 8.08 4.63 -40.97
CA ALA A 109 8.31 6.01 -41.36
C ALA A 109 7.11 6.44 -42.21
N ASP A 110 6.49 7.57 -41.86
CA ASP A 110 5.49 8.23 -42.69
C ASP A 110 6.07 8.59 -44.07
#